data_AF-A0A959YF96-F1
#
_entry.id   AF-A0A959YF96-F1
#
_cell.length_a   1.000
_cell.length_b   1.000
_cell.length_c   1.000
_cell.angle_alpha   90.00
_cell.angle_beta   90.00
_cell.angle_gamma   90.00
#
_symmetry.space_group_name_H-M   'P 1'
#
loop_
_entity.id
_entity.type
_entity.pdbx_description
1 polymer ?
#
loop_
_entity_poly.entity_id
_entity_poly.type
_entity_poly.pdbx_seq_one_letter_code
_entity_poly.pdbx_strand_id
1 'polypeptide(L)' 'MKELPRITLISPSFQQVGYLAECLDSVRDQAYPDLEHLVVDGGSSDGSKELIAARSSDFAW' A
#
# COMPACT_ATOMS: atom_id res chain seq x y z
N MET A 1 -0.24 24.87 16.03
CA MET A 1 -0.34 23.41 16.26
C MET A 1 0.96 22.79 15.75
N LYS A 2 1.47 21.74 16.39
CA LYS A 2 2.71 21.08 15.94
C LYS A 2 2.36 20.23 14.71
N GLU A 3 3.00 20.48 13.58
CA GLU A 3 2.80 19.64 12.39
C GLU A 3 3.26 18.21 12.71
N LEU A 4 2.42 17.25 12.33
CA LEU A 4 2.76 15.83 12.43
C LEU A 4 3.80 15.52 11.34
N PRO A 5 4.81 14.67 11.61
CA PRO A 5 5.84 14.37 10.63
C PRO A 5 5.28 13.58 9.44
N ARG A 6 5.81 13.78 8.24
CA ARG A 6 5.50 12.88 7.13
C ARG A 6 5.96 11.45 7.44
N ILE A 7 5.11 10.48 7.17
CA ILE A 7 5.45 9.05 7.24
C ILE A 7 5.48 8.50 5.82
N THR A 8 6.57 7.86 5.42
CA THR A 8 6.61 7.03 4.20
C THR A 8 6.63 5.57 4.61
N LEU A 9 5.59 4.83 4.24
CA LEU A 9 5.46 3.39 4.50
C LEU A 9 5.73 2.64 3.20
N ILE A 10 6.61 1.63 3.26
CA ILE A 10 6.96 0.80 2.10
C ILE A 10 6.51 -0.63 2.39
N SER A 11 5.62 -1.15 1.53
CA SER A 11 5.12 -2.53 1.57
C SER A 11 5.71 -3.33 0.41
N PRO A 12 6.84 -4.03 0.58
CA PRO A 12 7.28 -5.01 -0.40
C PRO A 12 6.31 -6.19 -0.41
N SER A 13 5.89 -6.62 -1.58
CA SER A 13 4.89 -7.68 -1.78
C SER A 13 5.36 -8.68 -2.82
N PHE A 14 5.22 -9.98 -2.54
CA PHE A 14 5.43 -11.05 -3.52
C PHE A 14 4.47 -12.20 -3.23
N GLN A 15 3.64 -12.52 -4.21
CA GLN A 15 2.61 -13.57 -4.14
C GLN A 15 1.68 -13.41 -2.93
N GLN A 16 1.11 -12.22 -2.75
CA GLN A 16 0.27 -11.86 -1.59
C GLN A 16 -1.19 -11.64 -1.95
N VAL A 17 -1.70 -12.15 -3.08
CA VAL A 17 -3.07 -11.83 -3.55
C VAL A 17 -4.15 -12.07 -2.48
N GLY A 18 -3.96 -13.07 -1.61
CA GLY A 18 -4.88 -13.42 -0.53
C GLY A 18 -4.88 -12.48 0.68
N TYR A 19 -3.85 -11.65 0.86
CA TYR A 19 -3.67 -10.78 2.05
C TYR A 19 -3.51 -9.31 1.69
N LEU A 20 -3.11 -9.01 0.46
CA LEU A 20 -2.68 -7.68 0.06
C LEU A 20 -3.80 -6.65 0.18
N ALA A 21 -5.04 -7.00 -0.18
CA ALA A 21 -6.18 -6.10 -0.02
C ALA A 21 -6.37 -5.65 1.44
N GLU A 22 -6.42 -6.59 2.37
CA GLU A 22 -6.59 -6.30 3.79
C GLU A 22 -5.44 -5.47 4.35
N CYS A 23 -4.20 -5.76 3.92
CA CYS A 23 -3.03 -4.97 4.30
C CYS A 23 -3.17 -3.50 3.84
N LEU A 24 -3.52 -3.27 2.58
CA LEU A 24 -3.70 -1.93 2.02
C LEU A 24 -4.84 -1.18 2.70
N ASP A 25 -5.97 -1.85 2.94
CA ASP A 25 -7.10 -1.30 3.68
C ASP A 25 -6.68 -0.89 5.11
N SER A 26 -5.93 -1.75 5.81
CA SER A 26 -5.48 -1.46 7.18
C SER A 26 -4.60 -0.22 7.31
N VAL A 27 -3.78 0.06 6.29
CA VAL A 27 -2.91 1.25 6.26
C VAL A 27 -3.71 2.50 5.92
N ARG A 28 -4.55 2.43 4.88
CA ARG A 28 -5.42 3.54 4.46
C ARG A 28 -6.35 3.98 5.57
N ASP A 29 -6.96 3.03 6.27
CA ASP A 29 -8.00 3.28 7.28
C ASP A 29 -7.45 3.94 8.56
N GLN A 30 -6.11 4.06 8.71
CA GLN A 30 -5.52 4.86 9.79
C GLN A 30 -5.73 6.36 9.60
N ALA A 31 -5.99 6.82 8.36
CA ALA A 31 -6.23 8.22 8.02
C ALA A 31 -5.17 9.20 8.56
N TYR A 32 -3.90 8.79 8.58
CA TYR A 32 -2.81 9.67 8.99
C TYR A 32 -2.64 10.81 7.96
N PRO A 33 -2.62 12.08 8.40
CA PRO A 33 -2.81 13.23 7.50
C PRO A 33 -1.65 13.50 6.54
N ASP A 34 -0.46 12.93 6.77
CA ASP A 34 0.73 13.10 5.90
C ASP A 34 1.43 11.75 5.69
N LEU A 35 0.70 10.80 5.12
CA LEU A 35 1.17 9.45 4.81
C LEU A 35 1.42 9.28 3.31
N GLU A 36 2.62 8.83 2.97
CA GLU A 36 2.97 8.31 1.65
C GLU A 36 3.09 6.79 1.75
N HIS A 37 2.26 6.05 1.01
CA HIS A 37 2.35 4.60 0.97
C HIS A 37 2.90 4.17 -0.39
N LEU A 38 4.02 3.43 -0.37
CA LEU A 38 4.65 2.83 -1.54
C LEU A 38 4.49 1.31 -1.48
N VAL A 39 3.96 0.69 -2.53
CA VAL A 39 3.82 -0.76 -2.65
C VAL A 39 4.78 -1.24 -3.73
N VAL A 40 5.67 -2.18 -3.41
CA VAL A 40 6.65 -2.66 -4.38
C VAL A 40 6.42 -4.14 -4.62
N ASP A 41 5.95 -4.49 -5.82
CA ASP A 41 5.76 -5.88 -6.21
C ASP A 41 7.07 -6.53 -6.68
N GLY A 42 7.37 -7.72 -6.15
CA GLY A 42 8.56 -8.51 -6.48
C GLY A 42 8.46 -9.33 -7.76
N GLY A 43 7.53 -9.02 -8.67
CA GLY A 43 7.30 -9.78 -9.91
C GLY A 43 6.28 -10.90 -9.74
N SER A 44 5.22 -10.68 -8.97
CA SER A 44 4.16 -11.65 -8.70
C SER A 44 3.44 -12.10 -9.98
N SER A 45 2.87 -13.31 -9.92
CA SER A 45 2.07 -13.92 -11.00
C SER A 45 0.74 -14.51 -10.50
N ASP A 46 0.41 -14.27 -9.24
CA ASP A 46 -0.75 -14.83 -8.54
C ASP A 46 -1.99 -13.91 -8.56
N GLY A 47 -1.94 -12.79 -9.28
CA GLY A 47 -2.98 -11.75 -9.22
C GLY A 47 -2.62 -10.54 -8.36
N SER A 48 -1.49 -10.56 -7.63
CA SER A 48 -1.08 -9.43 -6.77
C SER A 48 -0.88 -8.15 -7.58
N LYS A 49 -0.27 -8.22 -8.77
CA LYS A 49 -0.01 -7.03 -9.61
C LYS A 49 -1.31 -6.39 -10.09
N GLU A 50 -2.27 -7.21 -10.48
CA GLU A 50 -3.58 -6.78 -10.94
C GLU A 50 -4.35 -6.10 -9.80
N LEU A 51 -4.26 -6.66 -8.59
CA LEU A 51 -4.82 -6.06 -7.38
C LEU A 51 -4.17 -4.71 -7.06
N ILE A 52 -2.83 -4.62 -7.13
CA ILE A 52 -2.09 -3.37 -6.89
C ILE A 52 -2.50 -2.32 -7.93
N ALA A 53 -2.50 -2.67 -9.22
CA ALA A 53 -2.87 -1.76 -10.30
C ALA A 53 -4.31 -1.21 -10.14
N ALA A 54 -5.26 -2.08 -9.79
CA ALA A 54 -6.66 -1.71 -9.55
C ALA A 54 -6.84 -0.74 -8.37
N ARG A 55 -5.86 -0.63 -7.48
CA ARG A 55 -5.91 0.20 -6.26
C ARG A 55 -4.87 1.32 -6.24
N SER A 56 -4.27 1.64 -7.38
CA SER A 56 -3.24 2.68 -7.54
C SER A 56 -3.68 4.11 -7.16
N SER A 57 -4.96 4.34 -6.84
CA SER A 57 -5.43 5.59 -6.24
C SER A 57 -5.10 5.72 -4.75
N ASP A 58 -4.90 4.60 -4.06
CA ASP A 58 -4.75 4.54 -2.59
C ASP A 58 -3.29 4.68 -2.15
N PHE A 59 -2.33 4.43 -3.05
CA PHE A 59 -0.89 4.40 -2.81
C PHE A 59 -0.14 4.55 -4.15
N ALA A 60 1.18 4.78 -4.10
CA ALA A 60 2.04 4.67 -5.28
C ALA A 60 2.68 3.27 -5.37
N TRP A 61 2.94 2.78 -6.58
CA TRP A 61 3.53 1.45 -6.81
C TRP A 61 4.47 1.40 -8.02
#